data_AF-A0A7S2J7T0-F1
#
_entry.id   AF-A0A7S2J7T0-F1
#
_cell.length_a   1.000
_cell.length_b   1.000
_cell.length_c   1.000
_cell.angle_alpha   90.00
_cell.angle_beta   90.00
_cell.angle_gamma   90.00
#
_symmetry.space_group_name_H-M   'P 1'
#
loop_
_entity.id
_entity.type
_entity.pdbx_description
1 polymer ?
#
loop_
_entity_poly.entity_id
_entity_poly.type
_entity_poly.pdbx_seq_one_letter_code
_entity_poly.pdbx_strand_id
1 'polypeptide(L)'
;NGFFDGHPFVRWRHENLMQLFFRALRSFVKPGGVVKVSSNSNATGVRYTDIMMGAKQSEFVHVETVPFLEWQLRGYRRSYGDRRDAKRRPEDGENYKSQRAHADMVYSFRYTPSGEAPPTLKIRYPPTKSDLLDSNEGRCRGQSEQAKKRNVEEIYQLFLSYVQGIHVG
;
A
#
# COMPACT_ATOMS: atom_id res chain seq x y z
N ASN A 1 -20.06 -7.43 1.15
CA ASN A 1 -19.12 -7.10 0.05
C ASN A 1 -18.30 -5.89 0.44
N GLY A 2 -16.99 -5.89 0.15
CA GLY A 2 -16.08 -4.82 0.57
C GLY A 2 -14.71 -4.97 -0.07
N PHE A 3 -13.92 -3.90 0.03
CA PHE A 3 -12.56 -3.85 -0.51
C PHE A 3 -11.59 -4.47 0.52
N PHE A 4 -11.30 -5.76 0.35
CA PHE A 4 -10.35 -6.50 1.21
C PHE A 4 -8.91 -6.39 0.69
N ASP A 5 -7.94 -6.75 1.53
CA ASP A 5 -6.52 -6.79 1.15
C ASP A 5 -6.32 -7.68 -0.10
N GLY A 6 -5.52 -7.19 -1.04
CA GLY A 6 -5.28 -7.85 -2.33
C GLY A 6 -6.36 -7.62 -3.38
N HIS A 7 -7.41 -6.84 -3.09
CA HIS A 7 -8.34 -6.39 -4.13
C HIS A 7 -7.68 -5.33 -5.04
N PRO A 8 -7.88 -5.37 -6.38
CA PRO A 8 -7.27 -4.41 -7.30
C PRO A 8 -7.47 -2.93 -6.93
N PHE A 9 -8.67 -2.53 -6.50
CA PHE A 9 -8.90 -1.16 -5.98
C PHE A 9 -8.08 -0.80 -4.73
N VAL A 10 -7.85 -1.75 -3.81
CA VAL A 10 -7.03 -1.51 -2.62
C VAL A 10 -5.58 -1.36 -3.02
N ARG A 11 -5.11 -2.22 -3.93
CA ARG A 11 -3.75 -2.14 -4.47
C ARG A 11 -3.51 -0.84 -5.21
N TRP A 12 -4.41 -0.46 -6.12
CA TRP A 12 -4.37 0.81 -6.85
C TRP A 12 -4.22 2.00 -5.90
N ARG A 13 -5.06 2.03 -4.85
CA ARG A 13 -5.02 3.11 -3.85
C ARG A 13 -3.68 3.15 -3.11
N HIS A 14 -3.17 2.00 -2.66
CA HIS A 14 -1.91 1.95 -1.91
C HIS A 14 -0.69 2.25 -2.78
N GLU A 15 -0.68 1.81 -4.03
CA GLU A 15 0.37 2.14 -4.99
C GLU A 15 0.47 3.66 -5.17
N ASN A 16 -0.67 4.31 -5.46
CA ASN A 16 -0.73 5.77 -5.57
C ASN A 16 -0.35 6.46 -4.25
N LEU A 17 -0.78 5.91 -3.10
CA LEU A 17 -0.42 6.45 -1.79
C LEU A 17 1.10 6.43 -1.56
N MET A 18 1.80 5.35 -1.90
CA MET A 18 3.26 5.28 -1.75
C MET A 18 3.98 6.28 -2.64
N GLN A 19 3.52 6.45 -3.89
CA GLN A 19 4.04 7.46 -4.81
C GLN A 19 3.91 8.88 -4.25
N LEU A 20 2.71 9.22 -3.77
CA LEU A 20 2.43 10.53 -3.18
C LEU A 20 3.16 10.74 -1.86
N PHE A 21 3.27 9.70 -1.03
CA PHE A 21 3.95 9.73 0.25
C PHE A 21 5.44 10.08 0.10
N PHE A 22 6.17 9.34 -0.74
CA PHE A 22 7.58 9.64 -0.97
C PHE A 22 7.79 10.99 -1.67
N ARG A 23 6.87 11.40 -2.56
CA ARG A 23 6.92 12.73 -3.16
C ARG A 23 6.74 13.82 -2.10
N ALA A 24 5.81 13.66 -1.16
CA ALA A 24 5.63 14.61 -0.09
C ALA A 24 6.88 14.66 0.80
N LEU A 25 7.44 13.51 1.17
CA LEU A 25 8.66 13.43 1.98
C LEU A 25 9.84 14.15 1.33
N ARG A 26 10.00 14.06 0.00
CA ARG A 26 11.04 14.78 -0.74
C ARG A 26 11.07 16.28 -0.42
N SER A 27 9.91 16.89 -0.18
CA SER A 27 9.81 18.33 0.11
C SER A 27 10.25 18.72 1.53
N PHE A 28 10.39 17.76 2.45
CA PHE A 28 10.67 18.04 3.87
C PHE A 28 11.96 17.37 4.38
N VAL A 29 12.38 16.27 3.77
CA VAL A 29 13.55 15.51 4.23
C VAL A 29 14.82 16.19 3.73
N LYS A 30 15.75 16.47 4.64
CA LYS A 30 17.08 17.02 4.30
C LYS A 30 17.93 15.99 3.53
N PRO A 31 18.86 16.41 2.67
CA PRO A 31 19.81 15.50 2.01
C PRO A 31 20.49 14.58 3.03
N GLY A 32 20.57 13.28 2.72
CA GLY A 32 21.11 12.25 3.62
C GLY A 32 20.12 11.78 4.71
N GLY A 33 18.97 12.41 4.85
CA GLY A 33 17.92 12.00 5.78
C GLY A 33 17.40 10.60 5.48
N VAL A 34 17.02 9.87 6.54
CA VAL A 34 16.58 8.47 6.45
C VAL A 34 15.10 8.36 6.77
N VAL A 35 14.37 7.68 5.89
CA VAL A 35 12.96 7.32 6.05
C VAL A 35 12.87 5.81 6.24
N LYS A 36 12.11 5.38 7.24
CA LYS A 36 11.88 3.96 7.51
C LYS A 36 10.40 3.64 7.34
N VAL A 37 10.09 2.70 6.46
CA VAL A 37 8.72 2.25 6.18
C VAL A 37 8.59 0.82 6.68
N SER A 38 7.60 0.55 7.52
CA SER A 38 7.28 -0.82 7.94
C SER A 38 6.15 -1.37 7.10
N SER A 39 6.33 -2.57 6.57
CA SER A 39 5.25 -3.34 5.93
C SER A 39 5.46 -4.83 6.15
N ASN A 40 4.37 -5.57 6.14
CA ASN A 40 4.42 -7.03 6.14
C ASN A 40 4.97 -7.53 4.80
N SER A 41 5.89 -8.48 4.81
CA SER A 41 6.51 -9.04 3.60
C SER A 41 5.50 -9.75 2.69
N ASN A 42 4.42 -10.28 3.27
CA ASN A 42 3.31 -10.93 2.56
C ASN A 42 2.14 -9.97 2.30
N ALA A 43 2.33 -8.65 2.51
CA ALA A 43 1.27 -7.68 2.28
C ALA A 43 0.83 -7.66 0.81
N THR A 44 -0.46 -7.91 0.60
CA THR A 44 -1.08 -7.90 -0.74
C THR A 44 -1.64 -6.53 -1.11
N GLY A 45 -1.91 -5.67 -0.12
CA GLY A 45 -2.43 -4.32 -0.30
C GLY A 45 -1.36 -3.32 -0.76
N VAL A 46 -0.25 -3.20 0.00
CA VAL A 46 0.94 -2.44 -0.38
C VAL A 46 2.10 -3.41 -0.49
N ARG A 47 2.61 -3.63 -1.71
CA ARG A 47 3.72 -4.56 -1.90
C ARG A 47 5.03 -3.83 -1.68
N TYR A 48 6.06 -4.57 -1.29
CA TYR A 48 7.42 -4.04 -1.25
C TYR A 48 7.83 -3.36 -2.57
N THR A 49 7.44 -3.93 -3.71
CA THR A 49 7.71 -3.34 -5.03
C THR A 49 7.12 -1.94 -5.18
N ASP A 50 5.94 -1.69 -4.61
CA ASP A 50 5.26 -0.40 -4.70
C ASP A 50 5.99 0.65 -3.84
N ILE A 51 6.48 0.25 -2.66
CA ILE A 51 7.32 1.09 -1.78
C ILE A 51 8.63 1.45 -2.50
N MET A 52 9.32 0.46 -3.08
CA MET A 52 10.59 0.67 -3.79
C MET A 52 10.44 1.61 -4.99
N MET A 53 9.37 1.44 -5.77
CA MET A 53 9.09 2.33 -6.90
C MET A 53 8.81 3.76 -6.45
N GLY A 54 7.99 3.94 -5.41
CA GLY A 54 7.69 5.27 -4.85
C GLY A 54 8.94 5.98 -4.33
N ALA A 55 9.78 5.25 -3.61
CA ALA A 55 11.06 5.73 -3.12
C ALA A 55 11.98 6.16 -4.28
N LYS A 56 12.20 5.26 -5.24
CA LYS A 56 13.08 5.52 -6.39
C LYS A 56 12.64 6.73 -7.21
N GLN A 57 11.35 6.87 -7.49
CA GLN A 57 10.81 8.01 -8.25
C GLN A 57 10.90 9.35 -7.51
N SER A 58 11.22 9.31 -6.21
CA SER A 58 11.36 10.49 -5.35
C SER A 58 12.79 10.65 -4.81
N GLU A 59 13.77 9.99 -5.45
CA GLU A 59 15.20 10.10 -5.13
C GLU A 59 15.58 9.56 -3.75
N PHE A 60 14.81 8.59 -3.26
CA PHE A 60 15.15 7.82 -2.08
C PHE A 60 15.80 6.51 -2.49
N VAL A 61 17.05 6.31 -2.07
CA VAL A 61 17.82 5.10 -2.31
C VAL A 61 17.60 4.13 -1.16
N HIS A 62 17.25 2.89 -1.47
CA HIS A 62 17.12 1.83 -0.47
C HIS A 62 18.50 1.52 0.16
N VAL A 63 18.54 1.45 1.49
CA VAL A 63 19.78 1.26 2.25
C VAL A 63 19.82 -0.13 2.90
N GLU A 64 18.72 -0.51 3.53
CA GLU A 64 18.65 -1.75 4.31
C GLU A 64 17.20 -2.23 4.42
N THR A 65 17.04 -3.53 4.58
CA THR A 65 15.79 -4.15 5.01
C THR A 65 16.11 -5.02 6.21
N VAL A 66 15.42 -4.80 7.32
CA VAL A 66 15.59 -5.59 8.55
C VAL A 66 14.26 -6.16 9.01
N PRO A 67 14.24 -7.39 9.57
CA PRO A 67 13.06 -7.89 10.26
C PRO A 67 12.63 -6.92 11.37
N PHE A 68 11.33 -6.69 11.52
CA PHE A 68 10.81 -5.71 12.48
C PHE A 68 11.24 -6.04 13.91
N LEU A 69 11.31 -7.32 14.27
CA LEU A 69 11.74 -7.75 15.61
C LEU A 69 13.23 -7.50 15.90
N GLU A 70 14.05 -7.44 14.86
CA GLU A 70 15.48 -7.13 14.98
C GLU A 70 15.74 -5.62 14.97
N TRP A 71 14.77 -4.82 14.53
CA TRP A 71 14.90 -3.37 14.53
C TRP A 71 14.96 -2.82 15.96
N GLN A 72 16.06 -2.15 16.28
CA GLN A 72 16.35 -1.64 17.63
C GLN A 72 15.28 -0.68 18.17
N LEU A 73 14.59 0.06 17.29
CA LEU A 73 13.56 1.04 17.67
C LEU A 73 12.13 0.48 17.58
N ARG A 74 11.95 -0.85 17.55
CA ARG A 74 10.62 -1.49 17.48
C ARG A 74 9.64 -1.08 18.59
N GLY A 75 10.15 -0.58 19.72
CA GLY A 75 9.37 -0.08 20.85
C GLY A 75 8.84 1.36 20.71
N TYR A 76 9.20 2.08 19.65
CA TYR A 76 8.65 3.41 19.40
C TYR A 76 7.12 3.34 19.20
N ARG A 77 6.41 4.31 19.80
CA ARG A 77 4.95 4.42 19.64
C ARG A 77 4.62 4.62 18.16
N ARG A 78 4.00 3.61 17.56
CA ARG A 78 3.47 3.68 16.19
C ARG A 78 2.30 4.67 16.18
N SER A 79 2.27 5.58 15.21
CA SER A 79 1.07 6.33 14.88
C SER A 79 0.14 5.43 14.08
N TYR A 80 -0.93 4.94 14.70
CA TYR A 80 -1.93 4.11 14.03
C TYR A 80 -2.96 5.02 13.34
N GLY A 81 -3.17 4.82 12.04
CA GLY A 81 -4.10 5.60 11.23
C GLY A 81 -5.38 4.86 10.83
N ASP A 82 -5.58 3.62 11.29
CA ASP A 82 -6.77 2.83 10.94
C ASP A 82 -7.82 2.90 12.04
N ARG A 83 -9.06 3.26 11.69
CA ARG A 83 -10.22 3.26 12.61
C ARG A 83 -10.45 1.89 13.27
N ARG A 84 -9.95 0.81 12.66
CA ARG A 84 -10.07 -0.58 13.14
C ARG A 84 -9.06 -0.93 14.23
N ASP A 85 -8.09 -0.06 14.51
CA ASP A 85 -7.05 -0.25 15.54
C ASP A 85 -7.51 0.07 16.97
N ALA A 86 -8.76 0.47 17.17
CA ALA A 86 -9.31 0.74 18.51
C ALA A 86 -9.33 -0.49 19.43
N LYS A 87 -9.16 -1.70 18.89
CA LYS A 87 -9.11 -2.95 19.67
C LYS A 87 -7.79 -3.67 19.40
N ARG A 88 -7.05 -3.95 20.49
CA ARG A 88 -5.76 -4.65 20.52
C ARG A 88 -5.80 -5.93 19.67
N ARG A 89 -4.76 -6.16 18.85
CA ARG A 89 -4.67 -7.26 17.89
C ARG A 89 -4.51 -8.62 18.61
N PRO A 90 -5.25 -9.67 18.22
CA PRO A 90 -4.94 -11.06 18.57
C PRO A 90 -3.64 -11.52 17.87
N GLU A 91 -2.88 -12.41 18.50
CA GLU A 91 -1.48 -12.69 18.17
C GLU A 91 -1.21 -13.66 16.99
N ASP A 92 -2.19 -14.12 16.19
CA ASP A 92 -1.92 -15.28 15.30
C ASP A 92 -2.63 -15.37 13.94
N GLY A 93 -1.83 -15.37 12.84
CA GLY A 93 -2.08 -15.67 11.39
C GLY A 93 -1.55 -14.66 10.31
N GLU A 94 -2.01 -14.74 9.06
CA GLU A 94 -1.46 -14.00 7.88
C GLU A 94 -2.39 -12.92 7.27
N ASN A 95 -3.48 -12.55 7.95
CA ASN A 95 -4.39 -11.46 7.60
C ASN A 95 -4.40 -10.38 8.72
N TYR A 96 -4.97 -9.20 8.52
CA TYR A 96 -4.89 -8.09 9.51
C TYR A 96 -5.22 -8.48 10.97
N LYS A 97 -6.14 -9.43 11.16
CA LYS A 97 -6.56 -9.95 12.47
C LYS A 97 -5.54 -10.89 13.13
N SER A 98 -4.45 -11.17 12.45
CA SER A 98 -3.63 -12.34 12.69
C SER A 98 -2.13 -12.07 12.41
N GLN A 99 -1.78 -10.97 11.73
CA GLN A 99 -0.40 -10.53 11.42
C GLN A 99 0.66 -10.88 12.49
N ARG A 100 1.52 -11.83 12.15
CA ARG A 100 2.72 -12.15 12.94
C ARG A 100 3.78 -11.07 12.74
N ALA A 101 4.27 -10.49 13.83
CA ALA A 101 5.36 -9.51 13.79
C ALA A 101 6.64 -10.06 13.11
N HIS A 102 6.80 -11.39 13.05
CA HIS A 102 7.90 -12.06 12.34
C HIS A 102 7.92 -11.82 10.82
N ALA A 103 6.76 -11.54 10.21
CA ALA A 103 6.66 -11.23 8.79
C ALA A 103 6.73 -9.73 8.51
N ASP A 104 6.76 -8.88 9.55
CA ASP A 104 6.93 -7.45 9.37
C ASP A 104 8.40 -7.12 9.09
N MET A 105 8.63 -6.29 8.08
CA MET A 105 9.94 -5.82 7.67
C MET A 105 9.99 -4.30 7.77
N VAL A 106 11.17 -3.76 8.08
CA VAL A 106 11.46 -2.33 8.05
C VAL A 106 12.39 -2.06 6.88
N TYR A 107 11.90 -1.29 5.92
CA TYR A 107 12.63 -0.84 4.74
C TYR A 107 13.16 0.58 5.01
N SER A 108 14.47 0.75 4.97
CA SER A 108 15.12 2.05 5.17
C SER A 108 15.55 2.64 3.84
N PHE A 109 15.29 3.93 3.67
CA PHE A 109 15.66 4.68 2.48
C PHE A 109 16.37 5.97 2.85
N ARG A 110 17.40 6.33 2.10
CA ARG A 110 18.14 7.58 2.26
C ARG A 110 17.79 8.53 1.13
N TYR A 111 17.47 9.77 1.48
CA TYR A 111 17.23 10.81 0.49
C TYR A 111 18.56 11.25 -0.14
N THR A 112 18.69 11.09 -1.45
CA THR A 112 19.86 11.46 -2.25
C THR A 112 19.41 12.35 -3.41
N PRO A 113 19.16 13.65 -3.15
CA PRO A 113 18.72 14.56 -4.21
C PRO A 113 19.77 14.66 -5.31
N SER A 114 19.33 14.56 -6.57
CA SER A 114 20.16 14.84 -7.74
C SER A 114 20.39 16.33 -7.96
N GLY A 115 19.51 17.17 -7.41
CA GLY A 115 19.42 18.61 -7.74
C GLY A 115 18.51 18.90 -8.93
N GLU A 116 18.02 17.88 -9.63
CA GLU A 116 17.11 18.02 -10.75
C GLU A 116 15.65 18.22 -10.31
N ALA A 117 14.84 18.75 -11.22
CA ALA A 117 13.40 18.77 -11.05
C ALA A 117 12.89 17.32 -10.98
N PRO A 118 12.06 16.98 -9.99
CA PRO A 118 11.64 15.59 -9.84
C PRO A 118 10.70 15.21 -10.99
N PRO A 119 10.76 13.96 -11.48
CA PRO A 119 9.94 13.54 -12.61
C PRO A 119 8.45 13.67 -12.28
N THR A 120 7.61 13.87 -13.30
CA THR A 120 6.15 13.89 -13.11
C THR A 120 5.70 12.56 -12.52
N LEU A 121 4.95 12.61 -11.41
CA LEU A 121 4.40 11.41 -10.80
C LEU A 121 3.41 10.74 -11.75
N LYS A 122 3.62 9.45 -12.01
CA LYS A 122 2.67 8.62 -12.75
C LYS A 122 1.62 8.07 -11.79
N ILE A 123 0.60 8.87 -11.51
CA ILE A 123 -0.57 8.41 -10.76
C ILE A 123 -1.39 7.49 -11.66
N ARG A 124 -1.69 6.28 -11.17
CA ARG A 124 -2.53 5.34 -11.92
C ARG A 124 -3.99 5.71 -11.77
N TYR A 125 -4.77 5.52 -12.84
CA TYR A 125 -6.23 5.60 -12.76
C TYR A 125 -6.81 4.38 -12.06
N PRO A 126 -8.03 4.50 -11.48
CA PRO A 126 -8.71 3.37 -10.87
C PRO A 126 -8.88 2.21 -11.88
N PRO A 127 -8.82 0.94 -11.41
CA PRO A 127 -9.14 -0.22 -12.22
C PRO A 127 -10.49 -0.10 -12.91
N THR A 128 -10.52 -0.43 -14.21
CA THR A 128 -11.74 -0.56 -15.01
C THR A 128 -12.42 -1.90 -14.75
N LYS A 129 -13.66 -2.08 -15.23
CA LYS A 129 -14.33 -3.38 -15.20
C LYS A 129 -13.50 -4.47 -15.91
N SER A 130 -12.86 -4.14 -17.03
CA SER A 130 -11.98 -5.08 -17.74
C SER A 130 -10.81 -5.51 -16.87
N ASP A 131 -10.12 -4.56 -16.22
CA ASP A 131 -9.00 -4.87 -15.33
C ASP A 131 -9.41 -5.81 -14.19
N LEU A 132 -10.63 -5.66 -13.67
CA LEU A 132 -11.18 -6.53 -12.63
C LEU A 132 -11.53 -7.94 -13.17
N LEU A 133 -12.04 -8.03 -14.40
CA LEU A 133 -12.33 -9.30 -15.06
C LEU A 133 -11.05 -10.05 -15.44
N ASP A 134 -9.96 -9.35 -15.72
CA ASP A 134 -8.67 -9.95 -16.03
C ASP A 134 -7.84 -10.26 -14.77
N SER A 135 -8.14 -9.59 -13.66
CA SER A 135 -7.43 -9.76 -12.39
C SER A 135 -7.53 -11.18 -11.83
N ASN A 136 -6.40 -11.78 -11.49
CA ASN A 136 -6.31 -13.05 -10.77
C ASN A 136 -5.92 -12.86 -9.30
N GLU A 137 -6.24 -11.71 -8.73
CA GLU A 137 -5.82 -11.31 -7.38
C GLU A 137 -6.96 -11.38 -6.36
N GLY A 138 -6.61 -11.64 -5.10
CA GLY A 138 -7.55 -11.65 -3.98
C GLY A 138 -8.76 -12.56 -4.22
N ARG A 139 -9.97 -12.03 -4.00
CA ARG A 139 -11.23 -12.77 -4.19
C ARG A 139 -11.57 -13.07 -5.65
N CYS A 140 -10.87 -12.48 -6.62
CA CYS A 140 -11.06 -12.76 -8.05
C CYS A 140 -10.32 -14.03 -8.48
N ARG A 141 -9.42 -14.57 -7.65
CA ARG A 141 -8.64 -15.77 -7.93
C ARG A 141 -9.51 -17.03 -7.82
N GLY A 142 -9.43 -17.89 -8.84
CA GLY A 142 -10.07 -19.21 -8.84
C GLY A 142 -11.61 -19.20 -8.93
N GLN A 143 -12.22 -18.06 -9.22
CA GLN A 143 -13.66 -17.98 -9.48
C GLN A 143 -13.98 -18.43 -10.91
N SER A 144 -15.14 -19.08 -11.10
CA SER A 144 -15.67 -19.32 -12.45
C SER A 144 -15.99 -17.99 -13.13
N GLU A 145 -15.92 -17.95 -14.47
CA GLU A 145 -16.13 -16.70 -15.23
C GLU A 145 -17.47 -16.02 -14.91
N GLN A 146 -18.55 -16.80 -14.77
CA GLN A 146 -19.88 -16.28 -14.46
C GLN A 146 -19.97 -15.72 -13.04
N ALA A 147 -19.32 -16.36 -12.06
CA ALA A 147 -19.24 -15.85 -10.70
C ALA A 147 -18.41 -14.57 -10.63
N LYS A 148 -17.28 -14.53 -11.36
CA LYS A 148 -16.40 -13.37 -11.47
C LYS A 148 -17.13 -12.17 -12.07
N LYS A 149 -17.85 -12.35 -13.19
CA LYS A 149 -18.64 -11.29 -13.84
C LYS A 149 -19.65 -10.64 -12.87
N ARG A 150 -20.42 -11.44 -12.13
CA ARG A 150 -21.39 -10.93 -11.14
C ARG A 150 -20.69 -10.15 -10.02
N ASN A 151 -19.61 -10.71 -9.47
CA ASN A 151 -18.83 -10.09 -8.40
C ASN A 151 -18.20 -8.76 -8.86
N VAL A 152 -17.64 -8.70 -10.08
CA VAL A 152 -17.11 -7.46 -10.66
C VAL A 152 -18.19 -6.41 -10.78
N GLU A 153 -19.39 -6.76 -11.25
CA GLU A 153 -20.48 -5.79 -11.36
C GLU A 153 -20.85 -5.21 -9.99
N GLU A 154 -21.10 -6.07 -9.00
CA GLU A 154 -21.46 -5.65 -7.63
C GLU A 154 -20.39 -4.75 -7.01
N ILE A 155 -19.11 -5.12 -7.14
CA ILE A 155 -17.99 -4.35 -6.57
C ILE A 155 -17.79 -3.03 -7.31
N TYR A 156 -17.92 -3.02 -8.64
CA TYR A 156 -17.76 -1.80 -9.41
C TYR A 156 -18.86 -0.79 -9.11
N GLN A 157 -20.11 -1.24 -8.96
CA GLN A 157 -21.21 -0.37 -8.50
C GLN A 157 -20.95 0.17 -7.09
N LEU A 158 -20.43 -0.66 -6.17
CA LEU A 158 -20.02 -0.20 -4.84
C LEU A 158 -18.89 0.84 -4.90
N PHE A 159 -17.92 0.67 -5.81
CA PHE A 159 -16.87 1.65 -6.02
C PHE A 159 -17.43 2.97 -6.53
N LEU A 160 -18.30 2.94 -7.54
CA LEU A 160 -18.93 4.14 -8.09
C LEU A 160 -19.75 4.87 -7.04
N SER A 161 -20.50 4.18 -6.19
CA SER A 161 -21.28 4.84 -5.13
C SER A 161 -20.40 5.55 -4.10
N TYR A 162 -19.22 4.99 -3.78
CA TYR A 162 -18.26 5.66 -2.90
C TYR A 162 -17.57 6.87 -3.55
N VAL A 163 -17.28 6.81 -4.85
CA VAL A 163 -16.63 7.93 -5.55
C VAL A 163 -17.62 9.04 -5.88
N GLN A 164 -18.86 8.71 -6.30
CA GLN A 164 -19.91 9.68 -6.59
C GLN A 164 -20.41 10.40 -5.31
N GLY A 165 -20.32 9.75 -4.15
CA GLY A 165 -20.58 10.39 -2.85
C GLY A 165 -19.50 11.40 -2.43
N ILE A 166 -18.32 11.37 -3.06
CA ILE A 166 -17.25 12.35 -2.86
C ILE A 166 -17.43 13.42 -3.93
N HIS A 167 -18.34 14.35 -3.70
CA HIS A 167 -18.29 15.64 -4.41
C HIS A 167 -16.93 16.25 -4.07
N VAL A 168 -16.08 16.34 -5.08
CA VAL A 168 -14.84 17.11 -5.05
C VAL A 168 -15.26 18.57 -4.94
N GLY A 169 -15.31 19.07 -3.71
CA GLY A 169 -15.34 20.51 -3.41
C GLY A 169 -13.96 21.11 -3.53
#